data_AF-A0A142JEH1-F1
#
_entry.id   AF-A0A142JEH1-F1
#
_cell.length_a   1.000
_cell.length_b   1.000
_cell.length_c   1.000
_cell.angle_alpha   90.00
_cell.angle_beta   90.00
_cell.angle_gamma   90.00
#
_symmetry.space_group_name_H-M   'P 1'
#
loop_
_entity.id
_entity.type
_entity.pdbx_description
1 polymer ?
#
loop_
_entity_poly.entity_id
_entity_poly.type
_entity_poly.pdbx_seq_one_letter_code
_entity_poly.pdbx_strand_id
1 'polypeptide(L)'
;MVPYLRVANVFEDRIDISDVKEMHFSAEDEETFKLGHNDILLNEGQSLELVGRPAIYRNELPRACFTNTLIRFRTEASVIPDFALILFRHYMHSGRFRRIAKITTNIAHLGAGRFAELEFPLPSNVEQAEIVRRLSDQFAQIAEQEAAIERGLMQSIAQRQNILRAAFAGQLVPQDPNDEHASVLLERIRAERAERAKQPKTRKTKQKKEIAAVVSQLIDVLAEAGDWVPAQEAFRRCGVSDGALTDQIETLFAELRALDKAGRLAVEPVADEQGRKLYDKLKLLEV
;
A
#
# COMPACT_ATOMS: atom_id res chain seq x y z
N MET A 1 7.26 -35.82 2.81
CA MET A 1 6.91 -34.38 2.79
C MET A 1 7.12 -33.88 1.38
N VAL A 2 6.14 -33.19 0.82
CA VAL A 2 6.14 -32.67 -0.55
C VAL A 2 5.87 -31.17 -0.48
N PRO A 3 6.65 -30.34 -1.18
CA PRO A 3 6.39 -28.90 -1.21
C PRO A 3 5.13 -28.60 -2.01
N TYR A 4 4.39 -27.58 -1.59
CA TYR A 4 3.17 -27.19 -2.29
C TYR A 4 3.02 -25.68 -2.49
N LEU A 5 2.41 -25.31 -3.62
CA LEU A 5 2.01 -23.95 -3.92
C LEU A 5 0.60 -23.67 -3.38
N ARG A 6 0.42 -22.45 -2.87
CA ARG A 6 -0.84 -21.89 -2.39
C ARG A 6 -1.04 -20.50 -2.98
N VAL A 7 -2.20 -19.88 -2.72
CA VAL A 7 -2.52 -18.50 -3.16
C VAL A 7 -1.40 -17.49 -2.87
N ALA A 8 -0.67 -17.65 -1.76
CA ALA A 8 0.45 -16.78 -1.40
C ALA A 8 1.64 -16.85 -2.39
N ASN A 9 1.80 -17.95 -3.12
CA ASN A 9 2.90 -18.17 -4.05
C ASN A 9 2.55 -17.72 -5.48
N VAL A 10 1.27 -17.64 -5.84
CA VAL A 10 0.83 -17.35 -7.22
C VAL A 10 0.48 -15.86 -7.34
N PHE A 11 1.39 -15.10 -7.95
CA PHE A 11 1.23 -13.70 -8.36
C PHE A 11 0.77 -13.63 -9.83
N GLU A 12 0.51 -12.42 -10.32
CA GLU A 12 0.19 -12.26 -11.74
C GLU A 12 1.45 -12.55 -12.57
N ASP A 13 1.40 -13.59 -13.40
CA ASP A 13 2.49 -14.02 -14.29
C ASP A 13 3.83 -14.31 -13.56
N ARG A 14 3.76 -14.62 -12.27
CA ARG A 14 4.95 -14.92 -11.46
C ARG A 14 4.61 -15.89 -10.34
N ILE A 15 5.46 -16.90 -10.17
CA ILE A 15 5.42 -17.78 -9.01
C ILE A 15 6.56 -17.38 -8.05
N ASP A 16 6.21 -17.15 -6.79
CA ASP A 16 7.15 -16.85 -5.72
C ASP A 16 7.37 -18.09 -4.85
N ILE A 17 8.62 -18.56 -4.83
CA ILE A 17 9.06 -19.74 -4.10
C ILE A 17 9.80 -19.38 -2.80
N SER A 18 9.84 -18.11 -2.40
CA SER A 18 10.55 -17.67 -1.18
C SER A 18 9.91 -18.20 0.12
N ASP A 19 8.60 -18.42 0.12
CA ASP A 19 7.82 -18.98 1.25
C ASP A 19 6.99 -20.19 0.80
N VAL A 20 7.66 -21.33 0.63
CA VAL A 20 7.00 -22.61 0.33
C VAL A 20 6.89 -23.47 1.58
N LYS A 21 5.73 -24.10 1.73
CA LYS A 21 5.44 -25.04 2.81
C LYS A 21 5.44 -26.46 2.27
N GLU A 22 5.60 -27.41 3.18
CA GLU A 22 5.53 -28.84 2.87
C GLU A 22 4.41 -29.50 3.67
N MET A 23 3.81 -30.53 3.08
CA MET A 23 2.87 -31.40 3.78
C MET A 23 3.01 -32.85 3.31
N HIS A 24 2.32 -33.76 3.99
CA HIS A 24 2.21 -35.14 3.54
C HIS A 24 1.11 -35.25 2.49
N PHE A 25 1.44 -35.75 1.30
CA PHE A 25 0.48 -36.17 0.28
C PHE A 25 0.43 -37.70 0.29
N SER A 26 -0.76 -38.28 0.15
CA SER A 26 -0.86 -39.70 -0.21
C SER A 26 -0.33 -39.88 -1.64
N ALA A 27 0.01 -41.12 -2.03
CA ALA A 27 0.47 -41.38 -3.40
C ALA A 27 -0.60 -40.98 -4.46
N GLU A 28 -1.88 -41.14 -4.11
CA GLU A 28 -3.01 -40.76 -4.97
C GLU A 28 -3.17 -39.23 -5.07
N ASP A 29 -3.05 -38.52 -3.94
CA ASP A 29 -3.11 -37.06 -3.92
C ASP A 29 -1.92 -36.44 -4.65
N GLU A 30 -0.71 -36.98 -4.47
CA GLU A 30 0.49 -36.50 -5.15
C GLU A 30 0.32 -36.63 -6.67
N GLU A 31 -0.19 -37.75 -7.17
CA GLU A 31 -0.44 -37.94 -8.60
C GLU A 31 -1.50 -36.95 -9.15
N THR A 32 -2.51 -36.63 -8.34
CA THR A 32 -3.57 -35.71 -8.72
C THR A 32 -3.09 -34.25 -8.73
N PHE A 33 -2.38 -33.85 -7.68
CA PHE A 33 -1.99 -32.46 -7.41
C PHE A 33 -0.57 -32.10 -7.86
N LYS A 34 0.22 -33.03 -8.40
CA LYS A 34 1.55 -32.70 -8.95
C LYS A 34 1.47 -31.66 -10.05
N LEU A 35 2.43 -30.74 -10.01
CA LEU A 35 2.61 -29.72 -11.05
C LEU A 35 3.55 -30.26 -12.13
N GLY A 36 3.18 -29.99 -13.38
CA GLY A 36 4.00 -30.21 -14.56
C GLY A 36 4.34 -28.88 -15.22
N HIS A 37 5.45 -28.86 -15.93
CA HIS A 37 5.84 -27.72 -16.75
C HIS A 37 4.68 -27.24 -17.64
N ASN A 38 4.49 -25.93 -17.72
CA ASN A 38 3.40 -25.25 -18.43
C ASN A 38 2.00 -25.36 -17.81
N ASP A 39 1.87 -25.96 -16.63
CA ASP A 39 0.61 -25.84 -15.88
C ASP A 39 0.32 -24.38 -15.53
N ILE A 40 -0.90 -23.94 -15.77
CA ILE A 40 -1.36 -22.60 -15.39
C ILE A 40 -2.10 -22.71 -14.07
N LEU A 41 -1.64 -21.96 -13.08
CA LEU A 41 -2.26 -21.87 -11.77
C LEU A 41 -3.08 -20.59 -11.67
N LEU A 42 -4.32 -20.71 -11.22
CA LEU A 42 -5.21 -19.58 -10.95
C LEU A 42 -5.59 -19.56 -9.47
N ASN A 43 -5.58 -18.38 -8.86
CA ASN A 43 -6.07 -18.23 -7.49
C ASN A 43 -7.58 -18.52 -7.41
N GLU A 44 -7.97 -19.56 -6.68
CA GLU A 44 -9.37 -19.89 -6.47
C GLU A 44 -10.01 -18.91 -5.51
N GLY A 45 -9.41 -18.70 -4.34
CA GLY A 45 -9.89 -17.80 -3.29
C GLY A 45 -9.00 -16.58 -3.13
N GLN A 46 -9.53 -15.39 -3.43
CA GLN A 46 -8.80 -14.12 -3.31
C GLN A 46 -9.76 -12.94 -3.12
N SER A 47 -9.24 -11.72 -2.87
CA SER A 47 -10.02 -10.49 -3.02
C SER A 47 -10.71 -10.42 -4.39
N LEU A 48 -11.85 -9.72 -4.45
CA LEU A 48 -12.70 -9.68 -5.63
C LEU A 48 -12.01 -9.20 -6.91
N GLU A 49 -11.05 -8.27 -6.77
CA GLU A 49 -10.28 -7.71 -7.89
C GLU A 49 -9.14 -8.62 -8.37
N LEU A 50 -8.71 -9.57 -7.55
CA LEU A 50 -7.56 -10.44 -7.82
C LEU A 50 -7.97 -11.93 -7.93
N VAL A 51 -9.27 -12.22 -7.96
CA VAL A 51 -9.79 -13.57 -8.15
C VAL A 51 -9.42 -14.10 -9.53
N GLY A 52 -8.94 -15.35 -9.58
CA GLY A 52 -8.45 -15.96 -10.82
C GLY A 52 -7.08 -15.45 -11.29
N ARG A 53 -6.33 -14.73 -10.44
CA ARG A 53 -4.95 -14.30 -10.75
C ARG A 53 -4.10 -15.47 -11.25
N PRO A 54 -3.61 -15.43 -12.51
CA PRO A 54 -2.96 -16.57 -13.12
C PRO A 54 -1.42 -16.46 -13.18
N ALA A 55 -0.72 -17.59 -13.14
CA ALA A 55 0.69 -17.72 -13.49
C ALA A 55 0.98 -19.08 -14.13
N ILE A 56 1.96 -19.13 -15.05
CA ILE A 56 2.50 -20.40 -15.58
C ILE A 56 3.57 -20.92 -14.63
N TYR A 57 3.48 -22.21 -14.31
CA TYR A 57 4.52 -22.94 -13.61
C TYR A 57 5.58 -23.47 -14.59
N ARG A 58 6.82 -22.99 -14.42
CA ARG A 58 7.99 -23.27 -15.25
C ARG A 58 9.02 -24.14 -14.53
N ASN A 59 8.55 -25.05 -13.66
CA ASN A 59 9.38 -25.89 -12.79
C ASN A 59 10.24 -25.09 -11.80
N GLU A 60 9.73 -23.96 -11.30
CA GLU A 60 10.41 -23.15 -10.29
C GLU A 60 10.74 -23.95 -9.02
N LEU A 61 9.97 -25.02 -8.76
CA LEU A 61 10.16 -25.89 -7.61
C LEU A 61 9.96 -27.37 -7.94
N PRO A 62 11.01 -28.21 -7.97
CA PRO A 62 10.89 -29.63 -8.33
C PRO A 62 9.90 -30.40 -7.45
N ARG A 63 9.11 -31.30 -8.07
CA ARG A 63 8.09 -32.14 -7.43
C ARG A 63 7.07 -31.35 -6.58
N ALA A 64 6.74 -30.13 -7.00
CA ALA A 64 5.73 -29.34 -6.31
C ALA A 64 4.32 -29.87 -6.57
N CYS A 65 3.48 -29.84 -5.53
CA CYS A 65 2.04 -29.98 -5.65
C CYS A 65 1.34 -28.62 -5.48
N PHE A 66 0.02 -28.57 -5.62
CA PHE A 66 -0.77 -27.41 -5.23
C PHE A 66 -1.89 -27.81 -4.26
N THR A 67 -2.46 -26.84 -3.55
CA THR A 67 -3.60 -27.06 -2.65
C THR A 67 -4.91 -26.61 -3.30
N ASN A 68 -6.04 -26.99 -2.71
CA ASN A 68 -7.40 -26.54 -3.07
C ASN A 68 -7.65 -25.01 -2.98
N THR A 69 -6.60 -24.22 -2.77
CA THR A 69 -6.64 -22.75 -2.87
C THR A 69 -6.33 -22.28 -4.29
N LEU A 70 -5.89 -23.18 -5.17
CA LEU A 70 -5.53 -22.92 -6.55
C LEU A 70 -6.32 -23.84 -7.49
N ILE A 71 -6.58 -23.35 -8.69
CA ILE A 71 -7.08 -24.13 -9.83
C ILE A 71 -5.91 -24.36 -10.78
N ARG A 72 -5.73 -25.59 -11.24
CA ARG A 72 -4.77 -25.94 -12.30
C ARG A 72 -5.50 -26.06 -13.63
N PHE A 73 -5.05 -25.32 -14.62
CA PHE A 73 -5.41 -25.47 -16.01
C PHE A 73 -4.22 -26.05 -16.79
N ARG A 74 -4.43 -27.19 -17.44
CA ARG A 74 -3.43 -27.87 -18.27
C ARG A 74 -3.90 -27.85 -19.71
N THR A 75 -3.06 -27.35 -20.61
CA THR A 75 -3.40 -27.22 -22.02
C THR A 75 -3.33 -28.56 -22.75
N GLU A 76 -4.19 -28.71 -23.76
CA GLU A 76 -4.00 -29.70 -24.81
C GLU A 76 -3.08 -29.18 -25.91
N ALA A 77 -2.70 -30.04 -26.86
CA ALA A 77 -1.78 -29.69 -27.96
C ALA A 77 -2.29 -28.56 -28.88
N SER A 78 -3.59 -28.28 -28.87
CA SER A 78 -4.24 -27.21 -29.62
C SER A 78 -4.16 -25.84 -28.93
N VAL A 79 -3.59 -25.75 -27.73
CA VAL A 79 -3.52 -24.51 -26.95
C VAL A 79 -2.08 -24.24 -26.52
N ILE A 80 -1.55 -23.08 -26.95
CA ILE A 80 -0.27 -22.57 -26.47
C ILE A 80 -0.44 -22.08 -25.02
N PRO A 81 0.37 -22.56 -24.06
CA PRO A 81 0.27 -22.16 -22.65
C PRO A 81 0.32 -20.64 -22.43
N ASP A 82 1.25 -19.94 -23.09
CA ASP A 82 1.37 -18.49 -22.99
C ASP A 82 0.14 -17.74 -23.53
N PHE A 83 -0.53 -18.28 -24.55
CA PHE A 83 -1.80 -17.72 -25.04
C PHE A 83 -2.91 -17.84 -23.99
N ALA A 84 -3.05 -19.02 -23.38
CA ALA A 84 -4.02 -19.24 -22.31
C ALA A 84 -3.74 -18.33 -21.09
N LEU A 85 -2.47 -18.16 -20.71
CA LEU A 85 -2.08 -17.22 -19.66
C LEU A 85 -2.50 -15.79 -20.00
N ILE A 86 -2.17 -15.29 -21.20
CA ILE A 86 -2.57 -13.96 -21.67
C ILE A 86 -4.09 -13.78 -21.60
N LEU A 87 -4.84 -14.78 -22.07
CA LEU A 87 -6.29 -14.76 -22.04
C LEU A 87 -6.84 -14.70 -20.60
N PHE A 88 -6.29 -15.49 -19.68
CA PHE A 88 -6.72 -15.48 -18.29
C PHE A 88 -6.34 -14.18 -17.58
N ARG A 89 -5.19 -13.57 -17.89
CA ARG A 89 -4.87 -12.21 -17.44
C ARG A 89 -5.90 -11.22 -17.94
N HIS A 90 -6.30 -11.32 -19.21
CA HIS A 90 -7.39 -10.49 -19.74
C HIS A 90 -8.73 -10.76 -19.03
N TYR A 91 -9.07 -12.00 -18.68
CA TYR A 91 -10.30 -12.32 -17.94
C TYR A 91 -10.31 -11.79 -16.51
N MET A 92 -9.15 -11.76 -15.85
CA MET A 92 -8.99 -11.10 -14.56
C MET A 92 -9.24 -9.60 -14.69
N HIS A 93 -8.48 -8.92 -15.56
CA HIS A 93 -8.50 -7.46 -15.70
C HIS A 93 -9.81 -6.90 -16.30
N SER A 94 -10.48 -7.66 -17.18
CA SER A 94 -11.81 -7.30 -17.72
C SER A 94 -12.96 -7.60 -16.75
N GLY A 95 -12.66 -8.12 -15.56
CA GLY A 95 -13.65 -8.52 -14.55
C GLY A 95 -14.51 -9.71 -14.97
N ARG A 96 -14.08 -10.52 -15.95
CA ARG A 96 -14.79 -11.74 -16.36
C ARG A 96 -14.78 -12.78 -15.24
N PHE A 97 -13.63 -12.98 -14.58
CA PHE A 97 -13.55 -13.83 -13.39
C PHE A 97 -14.38 -13.28 -12.24
N ARG A 98 -14.35 -11.97 -12.01
CA ARG A 98 -15.17 -11.30 -10.99
C ARG A 98 -16.67 -11.58 -11.18
N ARG A 99 -17.16 -11.53 -12.42
CA ARG A 99 -18.58 -11.75 -12.75
C ARG A 99 -19.08 -13.16 -12.44
N ILE A 100 -18.22 -14.16 -12.55
CA ILE A 100 -18.59 -15.54 -12.26
C ILE A 100 -18.22 -15.98 -10.84
N ALA A 101 -17.40 -15.21 -10.13
CA ALA A 101 -16.97 -15.54 -8.78
C ALA A 101 -18.13 -15.49 -7.76
N LYS A 102 -18.02 -16.25 -6.68
CA LYS A 102 -18.98 -16.22 -5.55
C LYS A 102 -18.27 -15.59 -4.38
N ILE A 103 -18.89 -14.57 -3.82
CA ILE A 103 -18.36 -13.86 -2.67
C ILE A 103 -18.91 -14.55 -1.41
N THR A 104 -18.01 -14.98 -0.54
CA THR A 104 -18.32 -15.29 0.87
C THR A 104 -17.97 -14.06 1.72
N THR A 105 -17.81 -14.19 3.03
CA THR A 105 -17.65 -13.05 3.96
C THR A 105 -16.69 -11.95 3.48
N ASN A 106 -15.48 -12.31 3.00
CA ASN A 106 -14.50 -11.37 2.46
C ASN A 106 -13.65 -11.94 1.31
N ILE A 107 -13.96 -13.16 0.84
CA ILE A 107 -13.17 -13.86 -0.18
C ILE A 107 -14.07 -14.19 -1.36
N ALA A 108 -13.61 -13.82 -2.55
CA ALA A 108 -14.21 -14.22 -3.80
C ALA A 108 -13.59 -15.56 -4.23
N HIS A 109 -14.46 -16.53 -4.52
CA HIS A 109 -14.07 -17.84 -5.01
C HIS A 109 -14.42 -17.97 -6.49
N LEU A 110 -13.46 -18.32 -7.34
CA LEU A 110 -13.69 -18.59 -8.77
C LEU A 110 -14.46 -19.90 -8.95
N GLY A 111 -14.00 -20.97 -8.29
CA GLY A 111 -14.57 -22.32 -8.36
C GLY A 111 -14.33 -23.00 -9.72
N ALA A 112 -13.74 -24.19 -9.69
CA ALA A 112 -13.34 -24.92 -10.90
C ALA A 112 -14.48 -25.18 -11.89
N GLY A 113 -15.69 -25.52 -11.41
CA GLY A 113 -16.85 -25.78 -12.27
C GLY A 113 -17.28 -24.57 -13.10
N ARG A 114 -17.42 -23.39 -12.45
CA ARG A 114 -17.78 -22.15 -13.16
C ARG A 114 -16.68 -21.66 -14.09
N PHE A 115 -15.42 -21.88 -13.70
CA PHE A 115 -14.30 -21.61 -14.57
C PHE A 115 -14.32 -22.47 -15.83
N ALA A 116 -14.68 -23.76 -15.72
CA ALA A 116 -14.79 -24.68 -16.85
C ALA A 116 -15.94 -24.33 -17.82
N GLU A 117 -16.97 -23.63 -17.34
CA GLU A 117 -18.10 -23.14 -18.17
C GLU A 117 -17.78 -21.83 -18.91
N LEU A 118 -16.68 -21.14 -18.59
CA LEU A 118 -16.29 -19.93 -19.31
C LEU A 118 -15.90 -20.26 -20.74
N GLU A 119 -16.42 -19.47 -21.68
CA GLU A 119 -16.00 -19.55 -23.08
C GLU A 119 -14.49 -19.35 -23.19
N PHE A 120 -13.84 -20.19 -23.98
CA PHE A 120 -12.41 -20.10 -24.28
C PHE A 120 -12.24 -19.93 -25.80
N PRO A 121 -11.87 -18.75 -26.31
CA PRO A 121 -11.59 -18.57 -27.73
C PRO A 121 -10.40 -19.44 -28.15
N LEU A 122 -10.59 -20.26 -29.17
CA LEU A 122 -9.59 -21.21 -29.65
C LEU A 122 -9.24 -20.93 -31.12
N PRO A 123 -8.47 -19.87 -31.41
CA PRO A 123 -7.96 -19.64 -32.76
C PRO A 123 -6.90 -20.68 -33.13
N SER A 124 -6.45 -20.69 -34.39
CA SER A 124 -5.40 -21.61 -34.83
C SER A 124 -4.09 -21.41 -34.06
N ASN A 125 -3.25 -22.45 -33.93
CA ASN A 125 -1.94 -22.33 -33.28
C ASN A 125 -1.06 -21.23 -33.88
N VAL A 126 -1.19 -20.95 -35.18
CA VAL A 126 -0.46 -19.88 -35.86
C VAL A 126 -0.91 -18.51 -35.34
N GLU A 127 -2.21 -18.30 -35.21
CA GLU A 127 -2.76 -17.06 -34.68
C GLU A 127 -2.47 -16.90 -33.18
N GLN A 128 -2.57 -17.98 -32.39
CA GLN A 128 -2.16 -17.98 -30.99
C GLN A 128 -0.69 -17.55 -30.83
N ALA A 129 0.21 -18.12 -31.65
CA ALA A 129 1.63 -17.80 -31.61
C ALA A 129 1.90 -16.34 -31.99
N GLU A 130 1.20 -15.80 -32.99
CA GLU A 130 1.34 -14.39 -33.39
C GLU A 130 0.83 -13.43 -32.31
N ILE A 131 -0.28 -13.77 -31.63
CA ILE A 131 -0.79 -13.01 -30.49
C ILE A 131 0.24 -12.98 -29.36
N VAL A 132 0.77 -14.16 -28.98
CA VAL A 132 1.80 -14.29 -27.94
C VAL A 132 3.01 -13.44 -28.32
N ARG A 133 3.54 -13.59 -29.54
CA ARG A 133 4.71 -12.84 -30.01
C ARG A 133 4.53 -11.33 -29.89
N ARG A 134 3.41 -10.78 -30.41
CA ARG A 134 3.14 -9.34 -30.35
C ARG A 134 3.06 -8.81 -28.93
N LEU A 135 2.39 -9.54 -28.03
CA LEU A 135 2.23 -9.12 -26.65
C LEU A 135 3.53 -9.26 -25.86
N SER A 136 4.29 -10.33 -26.07
CA SER A 136 5.63 -10.50 -25.50
C SER A 136 6.56 -9.37 -25.91
N ASP A 137 6.56 -8.96 -27.18
CA ASP A 137 7.37 -7.82 -27.67
C ASP A 137 6.98 -6.52 -26.96
N GLN A 138 5.67 -6.27 -26.78
CA GLN A 138 5.19 -5.07 -26.09
C GLN A 138 5.52 -5.09 -24.60
N PHE A 139 5.34 -6.22 -23.91
CA PHE A 139 5.71 -6.35 -22.50
C PHE A 139 7.21 -6.16 -22.28
N ALA A 140 8.06 -6.67 -23.19
CA ALA A 140 9.50 -6.46 -23.14
C ALA A 140 9.86 -4.97 -23.26
N GLN A 141 9.22 -4.23 -24.16
CA GLN A 141 9.42 -2.79 -24.31
C GLN A 141 8.98 -2.01 -23.06
N ILE A 142 7.86 -2.38 -22.45
CA ILE A 142 7.39 -1.77 -21.20
C ILE A 142 8.41 -2.00 -20.09
N ALA A 143 8.90 -3.23 -19.92
CA ALA A 143 9.90 -3.56 -18.89
C ALA A 143 11.22 -2.79 -19.10
N GLU A 144 11.65 -2.61 -20.36
CA GLU A 144 12.84 -1.81 -20.68
C GLU A 144 12.65 -0.33 -20.29
N GLN A 145 11.47 0.23 -20.59
CA GLN A 145 11.13 1.61 -20.22
C GLN A 145 11.05 1.81 -18.71
N GLU A 146 10.41 0.90 -17.98
CA GLU A 146 10.35 0.93 -16.51
C GLU A 146 11.75 0.95 -15.92
N ALA A 147 12.62 0.03 -16.37
CA ALA A 147 14.00 -0.03 -15.90
C ALA A 147 14.81 1.23 -16.27
N ALA A 148 14.53 1.85 -17.42
CA ALA A 148 15.16 3.12 -17.82
C ALA A 148 14.71 4.29 -16.92
N ILE A 149 13.42 4.35 -16.59
CA ILE A 149 12.85 5.36 -15.69
C ILE A 149 13.46 5.23 -14.30
N GLU A 150 13.55 4.02 -13.74
CA GLU A 150 14.17 3.79 -12.44
C GLU A 150 15.64 4.23 -12.39
N ARG A 151 16.41 3.88 -13.43
CA ARG A 151 17.80 4.35 -13.58
C ARG A 151 17.88 5.88 -13.64
N GLY A 152 17.01 6.50 -14.43
CA GLY A 152 16.94 7.97 -14.53
C GLY A 152 16.61 8.64 -13.20
N LEU A 153 15.69 8.07 -12.43
CA LEU A 153 15.32 8.58 -11.11
C LEU A 153 16.49 8.48 -10.12
N MET A 154 17.17 7.33 -10.08
CA MET A 154 18.37 7.15 -9.25
C MET A 154 19.47 8.15 -9.61
N GLN A 155 19.71 8.37 -10.90
CA GLN A 155 20.68 9.36 -11.37
C GLN A 155 20.30 10.78 -11.00
N SER A 156 19.02 11.15 -11.11
CA SER A 156 18.51 12.47 -10.72
C SER A 156 18.73 12.75 -9.23
N ILE A 157 18.45 11.76 -8.36
CA ILE A 157 18.70 11.86 -6.92
C ILE A 157 20.20 12.07 -6.66
N ALA A 158 21.06 11.28 -7.29
CA ALA A 158 22.51 11.40 -7.15
C ALA A 158 23.05 12.76 -7.65
N GLN A 159 22.57 13.23 -8.80
CA GLN A 159 22.95 14.54 -9.36
C GLN A 159 22.52 15.68 -8.44
N ARG A 160 21.32 15.63 -7.89
CA ARG A 160 20.85 16.60 -6.90
C ARG A 160 21.76 16.65 -5.68
N GLN A 161 22.18 15.49 -5.15
CA GLN A 161 23.13 15.43 -4.03
C GLN A 161 24.49 16.02 -4.40
N ASN A 162 24.99 15.75 -5.61
CA ASN A 162 26.24 16.32 -6.10
C ASN A 162 26.17 17.84 -6.25
N ILE A 163 25.08 18.37 -6.81
CA ILE A 163 24.84 19.82 -6.93
C ILE A 163 24.78 20.46 -5.54
N LEU A 164 24.04 19.88 -4.59
CA LEU A 164 23.98 20.40 -3.22
C LEU A 164 25.35 20.39 -2.55
N ARG A 165 26.12 19.31 -2.72
CA ARG A 165 27.49 19.23 -2.20
C ARG A 165 28.37 20.33 -2.79
N ALA A 166 28.35 20.51 -4.12
CA ALA A 166 29.11 21.56 -4.80
C ALA A 166 28.67 22.96 -4.37
N ALA A 167 27.35 23.18 -4.16
CA ALA A 167 26.80 24.44 -3.69
C ALA A 167 27.30 24.79 -2.28
N PHE A 168 27.22 23.84 -1.34
CA PHE A 168 27.71 24.04 0.03
C PHE A 168 29.23 24.14 0.13
N ALA A 169 29.96 23.56 -0.82
CA ALA A 169 31.41 23.72 -0.94
C ALA A 169 31.82 25.04 -1.63
N GLY A 170 30.86 25.87 -2.07
CA GLY A 170 31.13 27.13 -2.79
C GLY A 170 31.59 26.94 -4.24
N GLN A 171 31.59 25.72 -4.77
CA GLN A 171 32.17 25.41 -6.09
C GLN A 171 31.27 25.82 -7.26
N LEU A 172 30.01 26.19 -7.01
CA LEU A 172 29.06 26.59 -8.05
C LEU A 172 29.12 28.08 -8.40
N VAL A 173 29.94 28.87 -7.71
CA VAL A 173 30.14 30.31 -7.98
C VAL A 173 31.63 30.66 -7.89
N PRO A 174 32.11 31.66 -8.64
CA PRO A 174 33.47 32.19 -8.48
C PRO A 174 33.73 32.60 -7.03
N GLN A 175 34.89 32.23 -6.50
CA GLN A 175 35.30 32.55 -5.12
C GLN A 175 36.16 33.81 -5.11
N ASP A 176 35.92 34.74 -4.18
CA ASP A 176 36.82 35.87 -3.95
C ASP A 176 38.03 35.37 -3.12
N PRO A 177 39.28 35.54 -3.60
CA PRO A 177 40.47 35.15 -2.83
C PRO A 177 40.61 35.86 -1.48
N ASN A 178 39.91 36.98 -1.29
CA ASN A 178 39.91 37.75 -0.05
C ASN A 178 38.81 37.33 0.93
N ASP A 179 37.93 36.38 0.56
CA ASP A 179 36.89 35.89 1.47
C ASP A 179 37.52 35.17 2.67
N GLU A 180 36.99 35.45 3.87
CA GLU A 180 37.44 34.77 5.07
C GLU A 180 37.11 33.27 5.02
N HIS A 181 38.06 32.42 5.42
CA HIS A 181 37.80 30.99 5.50
C HIS A 181 36.71 30.69 6.54
N ALA A 182 35.73 29.87 6.16
CA ALA A 182 34.61 29.50 7.04
C ALA A 182 35.04 28.89 8.39
N SER A 183 36.23 28.29 8.47
CA SER A 183 36.83 27.81 9.73
C SER A 183 37.01 28.93 10.75
N VAL A 184 37.47 30.10 10.31
CA VAL A 184 37.71 31.28 11.16
C VAL A 184 36.39 31.79 11.72
N LEU A 185 35.34 31.90 10.90
CA LEU A 185 34.01 32.28 11.35
C LEU A 185 33.43 31.25 12.35
N LEU A 186 33.59 29.95 12.08
CA LEU A 186 33.12 28.89 12.98
C LEU A 186 33.84 28.90 14.33
N GLU A 187 35.14 29.16 14.35
CA GLU A 187 35.90 29.36 15.58
C GLU A 187 35.37 30.57 16.36
N ARG A 188 35.09 31.69 15.67
CA ARG A 188 34.50 32.88 16.29
C ARG A 188 33.12 32.60 16.88
N ILE A 189 32.26 31.88 16.16
CA ILE A 189 30.92 31.47 16.64
C ILE A 189 31.05 30.51 17.83
N ARG A 190 32.01 29.57 17.83
CA ARG A 190 32.26 28.66 18.96
C ARG A 190 32.74 29.43 20.19
N ALA A 191 33.67 30.36 20.01
CA ALA A 191 34.16 31.23 21.08
C ALA A 191 33.02 32.10 21.65
N GLU A 192 32.23 32.75 20.80
CA GLU A 192 31.06 33.53 21.24
C GLU A 192 30.01 32.67 21.96
N ARG A 193 29.76 31.44 21.50
CA ARG A 193 28.84 30.51 22.17
C ARG A 193 29.38 30.05 23.52
N ALA A 194 30.68 29.78 23.62
CA ALA A 194 31.33 29.41 24.87
C ALA A 194 31.28 30.57 25.88
N GLU A 195 31.55 31.80 25.43
CA GLU A 195 31.43 33.00 26.27
C GLU A 195 29.98 33.27 26.67
N ARG A 196 29.00 33.14 25.75
CA ARG A 196 27.57 33.20 26.10
C ARG A 196 27.12 32.11 27.06
N ALA A 197 27.75 30.94 27.05
CA ALA A 197 27.46 29.87 28.00
C ALA A 197 28.05 30.14 29.39
N LYS A 198 29.15 30.90 29.48
CA LYS A 198 29.77 31.37 30.73
C LYS A 198 29.04 32.56 31.35
N GLN A 199 28.42 33.41 30.52
CA GLN A 199 27.53 34.44 31.04
C GLN A 199 26.38 33.78 31.81
N PRO A 200 26.02 34.28 33.01
CA PRO A 200 24.89 33.75 33.75
C PRO A 200 23.69 33.85 32.81
N LYS A 201 23.15 32.69 32.41
CA LYS A 201 21.87 32.66 31.69
C LYS A 201 20.99 33.58 32.49
N THR A 202 20.55 34.70 31.91
CA THR A 202 19.42 35.40 32.47
C THR A 202 18.40 34.29 32.64
N ARG A 203 18.05 34.00 33.89
CA ARG A 203 16.77 33.37 34.16
C ARG A 203 15.83 34.38 33.49
N LYS A 204 15.53 34.14 32.22
CA LYS A 204 14.15 34.18 31.81
C LYS A 204 13.55 33.32 32.89
N THR A 205 12.99 33.98 33.91
CA THR A 205 11.90 33.42 34.65
C THR A 205 11.14 32.75 33.53
N LYS A 206 11.09 31.42 33.54
CA LYS A 206 9.89 30.83 33.04
C LYS A 206 8.83 31.50 33.93
N GLN A 207 8.37 32.70 33.57
CA GLN A 207 6.99 32.78 33.15
C GLN A 207 6.88 31.49 32.37
N LYS A 208 6.35 30.48 33.06
CA LYS A 208 5.31 29.72 32.43
C LYS A 208 4.52 30.81 31.71
N LYS A 209 4.86 31.07 30.44
CA LYS A 209 3.87 30.91 29.43
C LYS A 209 3.34 29.52 29.77
N GLU A 210 2.36 29.51 30.67
CA GLU A 210 1.06 29.05 30.30
C GLU A 210 0.87 29.49 28.84
N ILE A 211 1.51 28.75 27.94
CA ILE A 211 0.74 28.05 26.96
C ILE A 211 -0.05 27.06 27.82
N ALA A 212 -1.03 27.59 28.55
CA ALA A 212 -2.37 27.12 28.36
C ALA A 212 -2.57 27.26 26.84
N ALA A 213 -2.06 26.29 26.09
CA ALA A 213 -2.96 25.60 25.21
C ALA A 213 -3.98 25.10 26.22
N VAL A 214 -4.98 25.95 26.44
CA VAL A 214 -6.23 25.52 27.01
C VAL A 214 -6.57 24.38 26.06
N VAL A 215 -6.19 23.15 26.42
CA VAL A 215 -6.86 21.98 25.93
C VAL A 215 -8.22 22.18 26.54
N SER A 216 -9.05 22.96 25.84
CA SER A 216 -10.43 23.11 26.18
C SER A 216 -10.95 21.70 26.15
N GLN A 217 -11.53 21.26 27.26
CA GLN A 217 -12.15 19.95 27.28
C GLN A 217 -13.19 19.95 26.16
N LEU A 218 -13.41 18.81 25.52
CA LEU A 218 -14.36 18.70 24.41
C LEU A 218 -15.73 19.26 24.79
N ILE A 219 -16.12 19.13 26.07
CA ILE A 219 -17.33 19.71 26.62
C ILE A 219 -17.38 21.24 26.54
N ASP A 220 -16.28 21.93 26.83
CA ASP A 220 -16.20 23.39 26.81
C ASP A 220 -16.28 23.89 25.37
N VAL A 221 -15.60 23.22 24.43
CA VAL A 221 -15.65 23.55 23.00
C VAL A 221 -17.06 23.40 22.42
N LEU A 222 -17.75 22.32 22.79
CA LEU A 222 -19.12 22.09 22.33
C LEU A 222 -20.13 23.01 23.03
N ALA A 223 -19.90 23.37 24.30
CA ALA A 223 -20.71 24.34 25.04
C ALA A 223 -20.57 25.76 24.46
N GLU A 224 -19.33 26.19 24.16
CA GLU A 224 -19.06 27.49 23.51
C GLU A 224 -19.67 27.59 22.11
N ALA A 225 -19.68 26.48 21.37
CA ALA A 225 -20.25 26.46 20.02
C ALA A 225 -21.79 26.61 20.03
N GLY A 226 -22.47 26.14 21.08
CA GLY A 226 -23.93 26.23 21.26
C GLY A 226 -24.78 25.48 20.22
N ASP A 227 -24.17 24.92 19.17
CA ASP A 227 -24.83 24.22 18.09
C ASP A 227 -23.92 23.15 17.44
N TRP A 228 -24.37 22.53 16.36
CA TRP A 228 -23.65 21.46 15.66
C TRP A 228 -22.28 21.89 15.11
N VAL A 229 -21.23 21.18 15.53
CA VAL A 229 -19.85 21.38 15.08
C VAL A 229 -19.33 20.12 14.40
N PRO A 230 -18.67 20.19 13.23
CA PRO A 230 -17.97 19.04 12.66
C PRO A 230 -16.94 18.47 13.65
N ALA A 231 -16.89 17.14 13.81
CA ALA A 231 -16.02 16.49 14.79
C ALA A 231 -14.54 16.87 14.66
N GLN A 232 -14.07 17.00 13.41
CA GLN A 232 -12.69 17.40 13.12
C GLN A 232 -12.39 18.86 13.54
N GLU A 233 -13.38 19.76 13.44
CA GLU A 233 -13.23 21.14 13.88
C GLU A 233 -13.29 21.24 15.40
N ALA A 234 -14.15 20.46 16.06
CA ALA A 234 -14.17 20.36 17.52
C ALA A 234 -12.82 19.87 18.07
N PHE A 235 -12.22 18.85 17.46
CA PHE A 235 -10.91 18.33 17.87
C PHE A 235 -9.77 19.30 17.59
N ARG A 236 -9.85 20.06 16.49
CA ARG A 236 -8.88 21.12 16.19
C ARG A 236 -8.92 22.22 17.25
N ARG A 237 -10.12 22.61 17.69
CA ARG A 237 -10.29 23.59 18.78
C ARG A 237 -9.80 23.07 20.13
N CYS A 238 -9.80 21.75 20.34
CA CYS A 238 -9.18 21.10 21.50
C CYS A 238 -7.64 20.96 21.37
N GLY A 239 -7.04 21.44 20.27
CA GLY A 239 -5.59 21.46 20.07
C GLY A 239 -5.01 20.33 19.22
N VAL A 240 -5.84 19.50 18.57
CA VAL A 240 -5.38 18.44 17.65
C VAL A 240 -5.12 19.02 16.26
N SER A 241 -3.86 19.00 15.82
CA SER A 241 -3.45 19.36 14.46
C SER A 241 -2.66 18.21 13.82
N ASP A 242 -2.41 18.28 12.50
CA ASP A 242 -1.67 17.24 11.76
C ASP A 242 -0.28 17.03 12.39
N GLY A 243 -0.06 15.85 12.99
CA GLY A 243 1.13 15.52 13.77
C GLY A 243 0.93 15.45 15.29
N ALA A 244 -0.32 15.49 15.78
CA ALA A 244 -0.62 15.33 17.20
C ALA A 244 -0.08 14.00 17.79
N LEU A 245 0.36 14.06 19.05
CA LEU A 245 0.83 12.89 19.79
C LEU A 245 -0.33 11.91 20.01
N THR A 246 -0.09 10.61 19.87
CA THR A 246 -1.08 9.53 20.03
C THR A 246 -1.89 9.66 21.34
N ASP A 247 -1.22 10.04 22.44
CA ASP A 247 -1.81 10.20 23.77
C ASP A 247 -2.90 11.30 23.84
N GLN A 248 -2.76 12.37 23.05
CA GLN A 248 -3.74 13.47 23.00
C GLN A 248 -5.03 13.04 22.30
N ILE A 249 -4.90 12.22 21.25
CA ILE A 249 -6.02 11.69 20.49
C ILE A 249 -6.82 10.72 21.36
N GLU A 250 -6.15 9.85 22.11
CA GLU A 250 -6.80 8.89 23.02
C GLU A 250 -7.61 9.59 24.13
N THR A 251 -7.08 10.69 24.68
CA THR A 251 -7.77 11.49 25.71
C THR A 251 -9.08 12.07 25.19
N LEU A 252 -9.09 12.64 23.98
CA LEU A 252 -10.30 13.19 23.35
C LEU A 252 -11.35 12.13 23.03
N PHE A 253 -10.93 10.94 22.57
CA PHE A 253 -11.86 9.83 22.37
C PHE A 253 -12.45 9.33 23.70
N ALA A 254 -11.70 9.39 24.80
CA ALA A 254 -12.22 9.06 26.12
C ALA A 254 -13.28 10.08 26.59
N GLU A 255 -13.05 11.38 26.37
CA GLU A 255 -14.02 12.44 26.67
C GLU A 255 -15.30 12.29 25.84
N LEU A 256 -15.18 12.01 24.54
CA LEU A 256 -16.34 11.80 23.65
C LEU A 256 -17.19 10.61 24.13
N ARG A 257 -16.55 9.50 24.49
CA ARG A 257 -17.25 8.33 25.07
C ARG A 257 -17.91 8.65 26.41
N ALA A 258 -17.28 9.48 27.24
CA ALA A 258 -17.85 9.87 28.53
C ALA A 258 -19.10 10.74 28.35
N LEU A 259 -19.10 11.68 27.39
CA LEU A 259 -20.26 12.51 27.06
C LEU A 259 -21.41 11.70 26.45
N ASP A 260 -21.09 10.77 25.54
CA ASP A 260 -22.06 9.85 24.94
C ASP A 260 -22.71 8.94 26.00
N LYS A 261 -21.90 8.34 26.87
CA LYS A 261 -22.38 7.52 27.99
C LYS A 261 -23.21 8.31 28.99
N ALA A 262 -22.93 9.60 29.17
CA ALA A 262 -23.70 10.50 30.00
C ALA A 262 -24.98 11.01 29.33
N GLY A 263 -25.24 10.67 28.06
CA GLY A 263 -26.39 11.15 27.29
C GLY A 263 -26.33 12.65 26.96
N ARG A 264 -25.13 13.25 27.00
CA ARG A 264 -24.91 14.69 26.82
C ARG A 264 -24.40 15.05 25.43
N LEU A 265 -24.36 14.09 24.51
CA LEU A 265 -23.80 14.25 23.17
C LEU A 265 -24.81 13.79 22.13
N ALA A 266 -25.08 14.64 21.13
CA ALA A 266 -25.78 14.26 19.92
C ALA A 266 -24.77 14.14 18.77
N VAL A 267 -24.93 13.09 17.95
CA VAL A 267 -24.06 12.82 16.79
C VAL A 267 -24.93 12.70 15.54
N GLU A 268 -24.65 13.52 14.52
CA GLU A 268 -25.36 13.51 13.25
C GLU A 268 -24.38 13.19 12.09
N PRO A 269 -24.58 12.08 11.36
CA PRO A 269 -23.78 11.78 10.18
C PRO A 269 -24.22 12.65 8.99
N VAL A 270 -23.27 13.36 8.38
CA VAL A 270 -23.50 14.12 7.14
C VAL A 270 -23.09 13.24 5.97
N ALA A 271 -23.99 13.07 5.00
CA ALA A 271 -23.75 12.32 3.77
C ALA A 271 -23.73 13.23 2.53
N ASP A 272 -23.09 12.76 1.45
CA ASP A 272 -23.15 13.40 0.14
C ASP A 272 -24.48 13.14 -0.57
N GLU A 273 -24.68 13.76 -1.74
CA GLU A 273 -25.89 13.59 -2.57
C GLU A 273 -26.14 12.14 -3.03
N GLN A 274 -25.15 11.25 -2.86
CA GLN A 274 -25.20 9.82 -3.20
C GLN A 274 -25.37 8.93 -1.94
N GLY A 275 -25.59 9.53 -0.77
CA GLY A 275 -25.79 8.82 0.49
C GLY A 275 -24.51 8.28 1.15
N ARG A 276 -23.32 8.68 0.69
CA ARG A 276 -22.04 8.29 1.30
C ARG A 276 -21.70 9.24 2.44
N LYS A 277 -21.40 8.69 3.61
CA LYS A 277 -21.02 9.47 4.80
C LYS A 277 -19.72 10.25 4.54
N LEU A 278 -19.77 11.57 4.72
CA LEU A 278 -18.64 12.49 4.60
C LEU A 278 -17.96 12.72 5.96
N TYR A 279 -18.72 13.12 6.98
CA TYR A 279 -18.21 13.39 8.33
C TYR A 279 -19.34 13.37 9.37
N ASP A 280 -18.98 13.39 10.65
CA ASP A 280 -19.93 13.52 11.75
C ASP A 280 -19.94 14.95 12.30
N LYS A 281 -21.13 15.42 12.67
CA LYS A 281 -21.33 16.62 13.49
C LYS A 281 -21.63 16.20 14.93
N LEU A 282 -21.10 16.96 15.87
CA LEU A 282 -21.26 16.79 17.30
C LEU A 282 -21.99 18.01 17.86
N LYS A 283 -22.93 17.80 18.78
CA LYS A 283 -23.58 18.85 19.54
C LYS A 283 -23.70 18.44 20.99
N LEU A 284 -23.38 19.36 21.91
CA LEU A 284 -23.63 19.14 23.33
C LEU A 284 -25.13 19.30 23.60
N LEU A 285 -25.70 18.34 24.32
CA LEU A 285 -27.06 18.43 24.84
C LEU A 285 -26.99 19.08 26.21
N GLU A 286 -27.68 20.21 26.38
CA GLU A 286 -27.94 20.77 27.71
C GLU A 286 -28.86 19.80 28.47
N VAL A 287 -28.55 19.56 29.75
CA VAL A 287 -29.41 18.82 30.67
C VAL A 287 -30.45 19.76 31.23
#